data_AF-A0A7K6MZY2-F1
#
_entry.id   AF-A0A7K6MZY2-F1
#
_cell.length_a   1.000
_cell.length_b   1.000
_cell.length_c   1.000
_cell.angle_alpha   90.00
_cell.angle_beta   90.00
_cell.angle_gamma   90.00
#
_symmetry.space_group_name_H-M   'P 1'
#
loop_
_entity.id
_entity.type
_entity.pdbx_description
1 polymer ?
#
loop_
_entity_poly.entity_id
_entity_poly.type
_entity_poly.pdbx_seq_one_letter_code
_entity_poly.pdbx_strand_id
1 'polypeptide(L)'
;CGALDGAPAVLLLRTRDLFSLPFPLSRPVLTSLSLQAALRGWRLLLLPHAFPSAPRSLPSAHAQWRARGALEQRHRELMERFGLKLEVLPDGRRRWHGCSKDTERCFGTVRAQTPQYLLAGRWTPPCCLRALRATARHVLAELEAAGVRHWLEGGSLLGAVRLGDIIPWDYDVDVGLYREDAAKCRWLAAVLAAGRAVEDAQGFVWEKAAEGEFYRVHFSRTNRLHVDLWPFYARPGGVMTKDTWLGHGQDVEFPESFLVPLGTVQFAGGAARAPNDPRAFLELKFGPGAIERPEYPNPEVRRLAQDVGSEPP
;
A
#
# COMPACT_ATOMS: atom_id res chain seq x y z
N CYS A 1 10.79 19.65 -22.26
CA CYS A 1 10.16 19.22 -21.00
C CYS A 1 9.62 17.81 -21.13
N GLY A 2 9.33 17.13 -20.01
CA GLY A 2 8.71 15.79 -19.99
C GLY A 2 7.17 15.83 -20.04
N ALA A 3 6.56 16.97 -19.70
CA ALA A 3 5.11 17.18 -19.70
C ALA A 3 4.78 18.66 -19.90
N LEU A 4 3.52 18.95 -20.20
CA LEU A 4 2.94 20.29 -20.24
C LEU A 4 1.75 20.35 -19.27
N ASP A 5 1.62 21.47 -18.55
CA ASP A 5 0.52 21.68 -17.60
C ASP A 5 -0.26 22.97 -17.90
N GLY A 6 -1.59 22.85 -17.84
CA GLY A 6 -2.57 23.95 -17.71
C GLY A 6 -2.73 24.95 -18.86
N ALA A 7 -1.68 25.25 -19.63
CA ALA A 7 -1.73 26.28 -20.65
C ALA A 7 -2.27 25.75 -21.99
N PRO A 8 -3.11 26.53 -22.71
CA PRO A 8 -3.43 26.23 -24.10
C PRO A 8 -2.14 26.14 -24.92
N ALA A 9 -1.91 25.00 -25.55
CA ALA A 9 -0.74 24.75 -26.38
C ALA A 9 -1.16 24.17 -27.72
N VAL A 10 -0.46 24.56 -28.78
CA VAL A 10 -0.52 23.88 -30.08
C VAL A 10 0.55 22.79 -30.06
N LEU A 11 0.13 21.55 -30.29
CA LEU A 11 1.02 20.40 -30.33
C LEU A 11 1.23 19.98 -31.78
N LEU A 12 2.49 19.98 -32.21
CA LEU A 12 2.90 19.43 -33.50
C LEU A 12 3.65 18.13 -33.26
N LEU A 13 3.13 17.03 -33.83
CA LEU A 13 3.76 15.72 -33.81
C LEU A 13 3.46 14.99 -35.12
N ARG A 14 4.29 14.00 -35.47
CA ARG A 14 4.04 13.20 -36.68
C ARG A 14 2.76 12.40 -36.47
N THR A 15 1.92 12.32 -37.50
CA THR A 15 0.68 11.54 -37.50
C THR A 15 0.90 10.10 -37.05
N ARG A 16 1.96 9.45 -37.55
CA ARG A 16 2.34 8.08 -37.16
C ARG A 16 2.66 7.94 -35.68
N ASP A 17 3.28 8.96 -35.08
CA ASP A 17 3.69 8.94 -33.69
C ASP A 17 2.43 9.11 -32.80
N LEU A 18 1.56 10.08 -33.13
CA LEU A 18 0.28 10.26 -32.42
C LEU A 18 -0.54 8.97 -32.38
N PHE A 19 -0.79 8.36 -33.53
CA PHE A 19 -1.66 7.18 -33.64
C PHE A 19 -0.97 5.86 -33.26
N SER A 20 0.31 5.89 -32.88
CA SER A 20 0.98 4.77 -32.21
C SER A 20 0.71 4.70 -30.69
N LEU A 21 0.11 5.76 -30.13
CA LEU A 21 -0.28 5.79 -28.73
C LEU A 21 -1.59 5.00 -28.54
N PRO A 22 -1.77 4.28 -27.42
CA PRO A 22 -3.01 3.54 -27.16
C PRO A 22 -4.23 4.45 -27.02
N PHE A 23 -4.04 5.68 -26.52
CA PHE A 23 -5.11 6.62 -26.20
C PHE A 23 -4.82 8.03 -26.76
N PRO A 24 -4.70 8.19 -28.09
CA PRO A 24 -4.14 9.39 -28.71
C PRO A 24 -5.00 10.64 -28.50
N LEU A 25 -6.32 10.47 -28.35
CA LEU A 25 -7.29 11.56 -28.25
C LEU A 25 -8.09 11.55 -26.93
N SER A 26 -7.64 10.79 -25.93
CA SER A 26 -8.30 10.78 -24.61
C SER A 26 -8.22 12.16 -23.96
N ARG A 27 -9.32 12.59 -23.32
CA ARG A 27 -9.43 13.92 -22.71
C ARG A 27 -9.15 13.85 -21.20
N PRO A 28 -8.48 14.87 -20.62
CA PRO A 28 -7.88 16.04 -21.26
C PRO A 28 -6.67 15.66 -22.14
N VAL A 29 -6.65 16.16 -23.39
CA VAL A 29 -5.69 15.70 -24.42
C VAL A 29 -4.24 15.97 -24.02
N LEU A 30 -3.95 17.16 -23.49
CA LEU A 30 -2.59 17.52 -23.06
C LEU A 30 -2.08 16.61 -21.94
N THR A 31 -2.92 16.33 -20.93
CA THR A 31 -2.58 15.43 -19.83
C THR A 31 -2.38 14.00 -20.32
N SER A 32 -3.32 13.48 -21.11
CA SER A 32 -3.26 12.13 -21.70
C SER A 32 -2.02 11.93 -22.56
N LEU A 33 -1.71 12.90 -23.43
CA LEU A 33 -0.55 12.86 -24.30
C LEU A 33 0.74 12.93 -23.49
N SER A 34 0.83 13.85 -22.52
CA SER A 34 2.03 14.01 -21.69
C SER A 34 2.37 12.74 -20.92
N LEU A 35 1.36 12.06 -20.35
CA LEU A 35 1.56 10.80 -19.64
C LEU A 35 2.07 9.68 -20.55
N GLN A 36 1.46 9.52 -21.73
CA GLN A 36 1.85 8.48 -22.70
C GLN A 36 3.21 8.76 -23.35
N ALA A 37 3.54 10.03 -23.59
CA ALA A 37 4.82 10.48 -24.13
C ALA A 37 5.95 10.29 -23.10
N ALA A 38 5.73 10.70 -21.84
CA ALA A 38 6.69 10.53 -20.76
C ALA A 38 7.05 9.04 -20.54
N LEU A 39 6.05 8.15 -20.57
CA LEU A 39 6.28 6.70 -20.45
C LEU A 39 7.10 6.12 -21.61
N ARG A 40 7.05 6.74 -22.80
CA ARG A 40 7.87 6.36 -23.97
C ARG A 40 9.23 7.06 -24.00
N GLY A 41 9.58 7.85 -22.99
CA GLY A 41 10.81 8.64 -22.96
C GLY A 41 10.83 9.79 -23.99
N TRP A 42 9.68 10.19 -24.53
CA TRP A 42 9.62 11.30 -25.48
C TRP A 42 9.86 12.63 -24.78
N ARG A 43 10.50 13.57 -25.48
CA ARG A 43 10.69 14.94 -25.01
C ARG A 43 9.82 15.89 -25.82
N LEU A 44 9.14 16.79 -25.11
CA LEU A 44 8.37 17.88 -25.70
C LEU A 44 9.27 19.12 -25.81
N LEU A 45 9.40 19.68 -27.01
CA LEU A 45 10.12 20.93 -27.24
C LEU A 45 9.15 22.10 -27.16
N LEU A 46 9.42 23.05 -26.25
CA LEU A 46 8.65 24.28 -26.15
C LEU A 46 9.27 25.33 -27.08
N LEU A 47 8.53 25.76 -28.10
CA LEU A 47 8.96 26.82 -29.01
C LEU A 47 8.43 28.17 -28.50
N PRO A 48 9.23 29.26 -28.60
CA PRO A 48 8.85 30.59 -28.08
C PRO A 48 7.83 31.33 -28.98
N HIS A 49 6.92 30.60 -29.62
CA HIS A 49 5.98 31.15 -30.58
C HIS A 49 4.61 31.33 -29.93
N ALA A 50 4.03 32.52 -30.09
CA ALA A 50 2.67 32.80 -29.67
C ALA A 50 1.71 32.48 -30.83
N PHE A 51 0.74 31.60 -30.59
CA PHE A 51 -0.39 31.45 -31.50
C PHE A 51 -1.49 32.43 -31.10
N PRO A 52 -2.17 33.08 -32.06
CA PRO A 52 -3.31 33.93 -31.74
C PRO A 52 -4.38 33.10 -31.04
N SER A 53 -4.66 33.42 -29.77
CA SER A 53 -5.75 32.80 -29.02
C SER A 53 -7.00 33.66 -29.15
N ALA A 54 -8.10 33.10 -29.64
CA ALA A 54 -9.40 33.74 -29.47
C ALA A 54 -9.73 33.79 -27.97
N PRO A 55 -10.21 34.93 -27.41
CA PRO A 55 -10.65 34.99 -26.03
C PRO A 55 -11.86 34.08 -25.85
N ARG A 56 -11.63 32.86 -25.34
CA ARG A 56 -12.69 32.00 -24.80
C ARG A 56 -12.98 32.41 -23.36
N SER A 57 -13.40 33.66 -23.15
CA SER A 57 -13.95 34.04 -21.85
C SER A 57 -15.35 33.45 -21.74
N LEU A 58 -15.52 32.47 -20.86
CA LEU A 58 -16.85 32.00 -20.51
C LEU A 58 -17.64 33.17 -19.88
N PRO A 59 -18.86 33.45 -20.34
CA PRO A 59 -19.54 34.73 -20.15
C PRO A 59 -19.99 35.00 -18.70
N SER A 60 -19.97 33.98 -17.83
CA SER A 60 -20.38 34.12 -16.43
C SER A 60 -19.53 33.28 -15.50
N ALA A 61 -19.50 33.67 -14.22
CA ALA A 61 -18.85 32.91 -13.15
C ALA A 61 -19.41 31.48 -13.05
N HIS A 62 -20.72 31.30 -13.25
CA HIS A 62 -21.35 29.98 -13.28
C HIS A 62 -20.87 29.13 -14.46
N ALA A 63 -20.74 29.71 -15.65
CA ALA A 63 -20.20 29.01 -16.82
C ALA A 63 -18.73 28.58 -16.60
N GLN A 64 -17.91 29.45 -16.01
CA GLN A 64 -16.53 29.13 -15.62
C GLN A 64 -16.47 28.02 -14.58
N TRP A 65 -17.33 28.06 -13.55
CA TRP A 65 -17.43 27.01 -12.55
C TRP A 65 -17.80 25.66 -13.16
N ARG A 66 -18.84 25.60 -14.01
CA ARG A 66 -19.23 24.36 -14.72
C ARG A 66 -18.11 23.81 -15.58
N ALA A 67 -17.40 24.67 -16.31
CA ALA A 67 -16.29 24.25 -17.16
C ALA A 67 -15.11 23.69 -16.35
N ARG A 68 -14.78 24.31 -15.20
CA ARG A 68 -13.76 23.79 -14.26
C ARG A 68 -14.18 22.43 -13.71
N GLY A 69 -15.41 22.29 -13.21
CA GLY A 69 -15.92 21.01 -12.71
C GLY A 69 -15.89 19.90 -13.76
N ALA A 70 -16.28 20.20 -15.01
CA ALA A 70 -16.22 19.23 -16.11
C ALA A 70 -14.77 18.86 -16.50
N LEU A 71 -13.81 19.79 -16.36
CA LEU A 71 -12.39 19.50 -16.58
C LEU A 71 -11.84 18.58 -15.48
N GLU A 72 -12.13 18.89 -14.22
CA GLU A 72 -11.73 18.09 -13.06
C GLU A 72 -12.31 16.67 -13.11
N GLN A 73 -13.57 16.54 -13.51
CA GLN A 73 -14.20 15.24 -13.71
C GLN A 73 -13.48 14.43 -14.79
N ARG A 74 -13.25 15.01 -15.98
CA ARG A 74 -12.51 14.33 -17.06
C ARG A 74 -11.08 13.98 -16.65
N HIS A 75 -10.43 14.84 -15.87
CA HIS A 75 -9.11 14.56 -15.31
C HIS A 75 -9.17 13.30 -14.44
N ARG A 76 -10.12 13.23 -13.50
CA ARG A 76 -10.30 12.06 -12.62
C ARG A 76 -10.56 10.78 -13.41
N GLU A 77 -11.46 10.83 -14.39
CA GLU A 77 -11.77 9.69 -15.28
C GLU A 77 -10.54 9.23 -16.08
N LEU A 78 -9.69 10.17 -16.53
CA LEU A 78 -8.44 9.85 -17.20
C LEU A 78 -7.46 9.13 -16.26
N MET A 79 -7.27 9.63 -15.04
CA MET A 79 -6.37 9.02 -14.05
C MET A 79 -6.82 7.62 -13.70
N GLU A 80 -8.12 7.43 -13.48
CA GLU A 80 -8.73 6.12 -13.23
C GLU A 80 -8.48 5.16 -14.40
N ARG A 81 -8.78 5.59 -15.63
CA ARG A 81 -8.57 4.79 -16.85
C ARG A 81 -7.10 4.37 -17.02
N PHE A 82 -6.15 5.25 -16.70
CA PHE A 82 -4.72 4.95 -16.83
C PHE A 82 -4.17 4.18 -15.62
N GLY A 83 -4.99 3.95 -14.59
CA GLY A 83 -4.58 3.31 -13.35
C GLY A 83 -3.59 4.15 -12.54
N LEU A 84 -3.62 5.48 -12.71
CA LEU A 84 -2.83 6.43 -11.92
C LEU A 84 -3.56 6.67 -10.60
N LYS A 85 -2.90 6.36 -9.48
CA LYS A 85 -3.51 6.40 -8.14
C LYS A 85 -3.09 7.62 -7.32
N LEU A 86 -2.01 8.28 -7.71
CA LEU A 86 -1.43 9.42 -7.02
C LEU A 86 -0.79 10.38 -8.04
N GLU A 87 -1.11 11.66 -7.93
CA GLU A 87 -0.37 12.75 -8.55
C GLU A 87 0.33 13.56 -7.45
N VAL A 88 1.60 13.91 -7.68
CA VAL A 88 2.35 14.85 -6.84
C VAL A 88 2.50 16.14 -7.63
N LEU A 89 1.87 17.21 -7.15
CA LEU A 89 1.85 18.52 -7.80
C LEU A 89 3.17 19.27 -7.55
N PRO A 90 3.50 20.31 -8.35
CA PRO A 90 4.75 21.06 -8.21
C PRO A 90 4.97 21.70 -6.83
N ASP A 91 3.89 22.00 -6.11
CA ASP A 91 3.92 22.53 -4.74
C ASP A 91 3.97 21.45 -3.66
N GLY A 92 4.18 20.18 -4.05
CA GLY A 92 4.24 19.03 -3.16
C GLY A 92 2.87 18.48 -2.73
N ARG A 93 1.75 19.14 -3.09
CA ARG A 93 0.42 18.61 -2.78
C ARG A 93 0.18 17.29 -3.49
N ARG A 94 -0.51 16.38 -2.81
CA ARG A 94 -0.83 15.04 -3.32
C ARG A 94 -2.31 14.97 -3.69
N ARG A 95 -2.61 14.57 -4.93
CA ARG A 95 -3.98 14.29 -5.39
C ARG A 95 -4.16 12.78 -5.55
N TRP A 96 -5.12 12.21 -4.84
CA TRP A 96 -5.39 10.77 -4.80
C TRP A 96 -6.53 10.39 -5.74
N HIS A 97 -6.36 9.29 -6.46
CA HIS A 97 -7.34 8.71 -7.40
C HIS A 97 -7.55 7.22 -7.15
N GLY A 98 -7.35 6.81 -5.90
CA GLY A 98 -7.46 5.42 -5.46
C GLY A 98 -8.39 5.27 -4.28
N CYS A 99 -8.23 4.20 -3.51
CA CYS A 99 -9.14 3.90 -2.41
C CYS A 99 -9.01 4.89 -1.22
N SER A 100 -10.09 4.96 -0.45
CA SER A 100 -10.22 5.72 0.80
C SER A 100 -10.91 4.88 1.88
N LYS A 101 -11.28 5.47 3.04
CA LYS A 101 -12.08 4.77 4.05
C LYS A 101 -13.49 4.44 3.54
N ASP A 102 -14.03 5.24 2.63
CA ASP A 102 -15.42 5.12 2.16
C ASP A 102 -15.56 4.29 0.88
N THR A 103 -14.45 3.73 0.38
CA THR A 103 -14.44 2.91 -0.85
C THR A 103 -13.78 1.57 -0.58
N GLU A 104 -14.07 0.58 -1.42
CA GLU A 104 -13.33 -0.68 -1.40
C GLU A 104 -11.83 -0.46 -1.71
N ARG A 105 -11.00 -1.41 -1.32
CA ARG A 105 -9.58 -1.44 -1.68
C ARG A 105 -9.41 -1.66 -3.18
N CYS A 106 -8.27 -1.25 -3.73
CA CYS A 106 -8.07 -1.25 -5.19
C CYS A 106 -7.89 -2.63 -5.86
N PHE A 107 -7.85 -3.72 -5.10
CA PHE A 107 -7.70 -5.08 -5.62
C PHE A 107 -8.66 -6.04 -4.91
N GLY A 108 -9.16 -7.04 -5.64
CA GLY A 108 -10.12 -8.01 -5.13
C GLY A 108 -9.53 -9.00 -4.12
N THR A 109 -10.15 -10.17 -4.01
CA THR A 109 -9.65 -11.27 -3.17
C THR A 109 -8.30 -11.76 -3.70
N VAL A 110 -7.31 -11.85 -2.81
CA VAL A 110 -5.99 -12.42 -3.11
C VAL A 110 -6.14 -13.93 -3.23
N ARG A 111 -5.55 -14.53 -4.28
CA ARG A 111 -5.57 -15.98 -4.52
C ARG A 111 -4.14 -16.49 -4.62
N ALA A 112 -3.84 -17.63 -3.99
CA ALA A 112 -2.49 -18.21 -3.97
C ALA A 112 -1.40 -17.19 -3.61
N GLN A 113 -1.67 -16.36 -2.60
CA GLN A 113 -0.79 -15.28 -2.12
C GLN A 113 -0.38 -14.25 -3.19
N THR A 114 -1.09 -14.21 -4.33
CA THR A 114 -0.75 -13.36 -5.47
C THR A 114 -1.86 -12.36 -5.77
N PRO A 115 -1.70 -11.09 -5.39
CA PRO A 115 -2.66 -10.03 -5.73
C PRO A 115 -2.69 -9.74 -7.23
N GLN A 116 -3.86 -9.32 -7.73
CA GLN A 116 -4.08 -9.01 -9.16
C GLN A 116 -3.08 -7.98 -9.73
N TYR A 117 -2.63 -7.02 -8.93
CA TYR A 117 -1.70 -6.00 -9.41
C TYR A 117 -0.34 -6.59 -9.81
N LEU A 118 0.12 -7.66 -9.12
CA LEU A 118 1.35 -8.36 -9.51
C LEU A 118 1.18 -9.02 -10.88
N LEU A 119 0.04 -9.67 -11.13
CA LEU A 119 -0.27 -10.25 -12.44
C LEU A 119 -0.30 -9.19 -13.55
N ALA A 120 -0.69 -7.95 -13.21
CA ALA A 120 -0.70 -6.81 -14.10
C ALA A 120 0.68 -6.12 -14.27
N GLY A 121 1.76 -6.67 -13.70
CA GLY A 121 3.10 -6.08 -13.74
C GLY A 121 3.19 -4.75 -13.00
N ARG A 122 2.45 -4.64 -11.89
CA ARG A 122 2.41 -3.45 -11.03
C ARG A 122 2.65 -3.88 -9.59
N TRP A 123 3.05 -2.92 -8.77
CA TRP A 123 3.10 -3.09 -7.32
C TRP A 123 1.85 -2.54 -6.64
N THR A 124 1.81 -2.64 -5.32
CA THR A 124 0.66 -2.27 -4.51
C THR A 124 0.26 -0.82 -4.78
N PRO A 125 -1.02 -0.52 -5.04
CA PRO A 125 -1.49 0.84 -5.23
C PRO A 125 -1.06 1.74 -4.06
N PRO A 126 -0.49 2.94 -4.30
CA PRO A 126 0.03 3.79 -3.24
C PRO A 126 -1.05 4.25 -2.24
N CYS A 127 -2.32 4.30 -2.69
CA CYS A 127 -3.48 4.56 -1.82
C CYS A 127 -3.71 3.42 -0.84
N CYS A 128 -3.50 2.15 -1.25
CA CYS A 128 -3.57 0.99 -0.39
C CYS A 128 -2.42 1.00 0.62
N LEU A 129 -1.17 1.25 0.18
CA LEU A 129 -0.02 1.37 1.09
C LEU A 129 -0.23 2.50 2.10
N ARG A 130 -0.83 3.64 1.71
CA ARG A 130 -1.19 4.72 2.64
C ARG A 130 -2.18 4.24 3.70
N ALA A 131 -3.21 3.50 3.30
CA ALA A 131 -4.21 2.95 4.20
C ALA A 131 -3.59 1.91 5.16
N LEU A 132 -2.76 0.99 4.65
CA LEU A 132 -2.03 0.01 5.47
C LEU A 132 -1.13 0.69 6.51
N ARG A 133 -0.34 1.70 6.12
CA ARG A 133 0.46 2.49 7.08
C ARG A 133 -0.40 3.18 8.13
N ALA A 134 -1.57 3.69 7.74
CA ALA A 134 -2.49 4.33 8.69
C ALA A 134 -3.08 3.32 9.69
N THR A 135 -3.52 2.15 9.20
CA THR A 135 -4.01 1.05 10.06
C THR A 135 -2.92 0.51 10.97
N ALA A 136 -1.71 0.27 10.45
CA ALA A 136 -0.58 -0.20 11.23
C ALA A 136 -0.24 0.76 12.38
N ARG A 137 -0.10 2.06 12.09
CA ARG A 137 0.18 3.06 13.13
C ARG A 137 -0.93 3.12 14.19
N HIS A 138 -2.19 3.03 13.78
CA HIS A 138 -3.33 3.01 14.70
C HIS A 138 -3.28 1.77 15.61
N VAL A 139 -3.11 0.59 15.03
CA VAL A 139 -3.07 -0.68 15.77
C VAL A 139 -1.88 -0.72 16.73
N LEU A 140 -0.68 -0.39 16.27
CA LEU A 140 0.52 -0.36 17.12
C LEU A 140 0.36 0.63 18.28
N ALA A 141 -0.25 1.79 18.04
CA ALA A 141 -0.52 2.77 19.10
C ALA A 141 -1.52 2.26 20.15
N GLU A 142 -2.61 1.62 19.73
CA GLU A 142 -3.60 1.04 20.66
C GLU A 142 -3.00 -0.13 21.47
N LEU A 143 -2.15 -0.96 20.86
CA LEU A 143 -1.45 -2.04 21.56
C LEU A 143 -0.42 -1.52 22.59
N GLU A 144 0.41 -0.54 22.20
CA GLU A 144 1.38 0.08 23.11
C GLU A 144 0.67 0.79 24.28
N ALA A 145 -0.39 1.56 23.99
CA ALA A 145 -1.17 2.27 25.02
C ALA A 145 -1.84 1.32 26.02
N ALA A 146 -2.22 0.11 25.57
CA ALA A 146 -2.78 -0.93 26.41
C ALA A 146 -1.74 -1.77 27.17
N GLY A 147 -0.43 -1.56 26.94
CA GLY A 147 0.62 -2.38 27.52
C GLY A 147 0.61 -3.83 27.03
N VAL A 148 0.23 -4.04 25.76
CA VAL A 148 0.30 -5.33 25.08
C VAL A 148 1.71 -5.52 24.53
N ARG A 149 2.42 -6.57 24.96
CA ARG A 149 3.71 -6.95 24.36
C ARG A 149 3.47 -7.44 22.92
N HIS A 150 4.01 -6.71 21.95
CA HIS A 150 3.82 -6.96 20.52
C HIS A 150 5.11 -6.68 19.74
N TRP A 151 5.22 -7.23 18.53
CA TRP A 151 6.36 -7.05 17.62
C TRP A 151 5.89 -7.11 16.16
N LEU A 152 6.61 -6.45 15.25
CA LEU A 152 6.42 -6.68 13.81
C LEU A 152 6.79 -8.11 13.45
N GLU A 153 5.97 -8.74 12.62
CA GLU A 153 6.11 -10.14 12.22
C GLU A 153 6.22 -10.26 10.68
N GLY A 154 6.68 -11.41 10.20
CA GLY A 154 6.60 -11.78 8.78
C GLY A 154 7.12 -10.72 7.80
N GLY A 155 6.34 -10.45 6.75
CA GLY A 155 6.69 -9.48 5.70
C GLY A 155 6.81 -8.05 6.21
N SER A 156 6.11 -7.71 7.30
CA SER A 156 6.18 -6.38 7.93
C SER A 156 7.52 -6.14 8.62
N LEU A 157 8.03 -7.12 9.37
CA LEU A 157 9.37 -7.04 9.94
C LEU A 157 10.44 -7.01 8.83
N LEU A 158 10.28 -7.82 7.80
CA LEU A 158 11.20 -7.84 6.66
C LEU A 158 11.26 -6.48 5.95
N GLY A 159 10.11 -5.86 5.70
CA GLY A 159 10.01 -4.51 5.15
C GLY A 159 10.63 -3.46 6.06
N ALA A 160 10.38 -3.53 7.37
CA ALA A 160 10.97 -2.62 8.35
C ALA A 160 12.51 -2.67 8.33
N VAL A 161 13.10 -3.87 8.32
CA VAL A 161 14.57 -4.04 8.29
C VAL A 161 15.16 -3.61 6.95
N ARG A 162 14.49 -3.89 5.84
CA ARG A 162 15.01 -3.60 4.49
C ARG A 162 14.84 -2.13 4.08
N LEU A 163 13.71 -1.52 4.40
CA LEU A 163 13.25 -0.25 3.81
C LEU A 163 12.75 0.76 4.85
N GLY A 164 12.57 0.36 6.11
CA GLY A 164 11.88 1.16 7.12
C GLY A 164 10.37 1.33 6.86
N ASP A 165 9.79 0.50 6.00
CA ASP A 165 8.40 0.63 5.51
C ASP A 165 7.85 -0.71 5.01
N ILE A 166 6.57 -0.73 4.62
CA ILE A 166 5.92 -1.89 4.00
C ILE A 166 6.60 -2.23 2.67
N ILE A 167 6.82 -3.53 2.40
CA ILE A 167 7.35 -3.98 1.11
C ILE A 167 6.43 -3.49 -0.02
N PRO A 168 6.95 -2.87 -1.10
CA PRO A 168 6.10 -2.15 -2.06
C PRO A 168 5.03 -2.99 -2.76
N TRP A 169 5.17 -4.32 -2.76
CA TRP A 169 4.22 -5.28 -3.33
C TRP A 169 3.39 -6.05 -2.30
N ASP A 170 3.59 -5.83 -0.99
CA ASP A 170 2.75 -6.43 0.06
C ASP A 170 1.37 -5.77 0.14
N TYR A 171 0.41 -6.50 0.70
CA TYR A 171 -1.00 -6.13 0.73
C TYR A 171 -1.64 -6.05 2.13
N ASP A 172 -0.90 -6.43 3.17
CA ASP A 172 -1.30 -6.45 4.57
C ASP A 172 -0.10 -6.08 5.47
N VAL A 173 -0.32 -6.12 6.78
CA VAL A 173 0.70 -5.92 7.81
C VAL A 173 0.51 -6.98 8.89
N ASP A 174 1.60 -7.56 9.37
CA ASP A 174 1.60 -8.62 10.38
C ASP A 174 2.25 -8.15 11.67
N VAL A 175 1.57 -8.41 12.79
CA VAL A 175 2.06 -8.10 14.13
C VAL A 175 1.87 -9.33 15.02
N GLY A 176 2.94 -9.81 15.63
CA GLY A 176 2.88 -10.81 16.69
C GLY A 176 2.58 -10.16 18.04
N LEU A 177 1.88 -10.88 18.93
CA LEU A 177 1.61 -10.43 20.29
C LEU A 177 1.57 -11.60 21.28
N TYR A 178 1.84 -11.32 22.55
CA TYR A 178 1.62 -12.30 23.62
C TYR A 178 0.12 -12.53 23.83
N ARG A 179 -0.33 -13.78 23.68
CA ARG A 179 -1.75 -14.17 23.77
C ARG A 179 -2.38 -13.77 25.09
N GLU A 180 -1.67 -13.94 26.20
CA GLU A 180 -2.10 -13.55 27.54
C GLU A 180 -2.33 -12.03 27.70
N ASP A 181 -1.72 -11.21 26.85
CA ASP A 181 -1.86 -9.76 26.88
C ASP A 181 -3.02 -9.26 26.01
N ALA A 182 -3.58 -10.08 25.11
CA ALA A 182 -4.57 -9.65 24.13
C ALA A 182 -5.78 -8.93 24.77
N ALA A 183 -6.24 -9.43 25.92
CA ALA A 183 -7.38 -8.86 26.65
C ALA A 183 -7.09 -7.49 27.31
N LYS A 184 -5.83 -7.06 27.39
CA LYS A 184 -5.48 -5.71 27.88
C LYS A 184 -5.94 -4.63 26.88
N CYS A 185 -5.95 -4.94 25.59
CA CYS A 185 -6.49 -4.04 24.58
C CYS A 185 -8.02 -4.08 24.61
N ARG A 186 -8.64 -2.93 24.91
CA ARG A 186 -10.11 -2.80 25.00
C ARG A 186 -10.85 -3.26 23.74
N TRP A 187 -10.26 -3.07 22.55
CA TRP A 187 -10.90 -3.45 21.29
C TRP A 187 -10.89 -4.95 21.07
N LEU A 188 -9.76 -5.61 21.38
CA LEU A 188 -9.66 -7.08 21.33
C LEU A 188 -10.58 -7.72 22.38
N ALA A 189 -10.61 -7.18 23.60
CA ALA A 189 -11.54 -7.62 24.64
C ALA A 189 -13.01 -7.43 24.21
N ALA A 190 -13.35 -6.31 23.57
CA ALA A 190 -14.69 -6.05 23.06
C ALA A 190 -15.10 -7.03 21.95
N VAL A 191 -14.20 -7.36 21.02
CA VAL A 191 -14.44 -8.38 19.98
C VAL A 191 -14.74 -9.74 20.61
N LEU A 192 -13.94 -10.16 21.60
CA LEU A 192 -14.16 -11.41 22.32
C LEU A 192 -15.49 -11.42 23.07
N ALA A 193 -15.82 -10.35 23.79
CA ALA A 193 -17.06 -10.25 24.56
C ALA A 193 -18.30 -10.19 23.67
N ALA A 194 -18.22 -9.52 22.52
CA ALA A 194 -19.34 -9.39 21.59
C ALA A 194 -19.52 -10.62 20.68
N GLY A 195 -18.47 -11.41 20.47
CA GLY A 195 -18.45 -12.52 19.51
C GLY A 195 -18.62 -12.08 18.05
N ARG A 196 -18.34 -10.81 17.75
CA ARG A 196 -18.48 -10.20 16.42
C ARG A 196 -17.53 -9.04 16.23
N ALA A 197 -17.41 -8.57 14.99
CA ALA A 197 -16.63 -7.38 14.67
C ALA A 197 -17.11 -6.14 15.45
N VAL A 198 -16.15 -5.33 15.90
CA VAL A 198 -16.36 -4.07 16.62
C VAL A 198 -15.67 -2.96 15.85
N GLU A 199 -16.34 -1.83 15.71
CA GLU A 199 -15.78 -0.64 15.09
C GLU A 199 -15.39 0.37 16.16
N ASP A 200 -14.17 0.90 16.07
CA ASP A 200 -13.70 1.92 17.00
C ASP A 200 -14.14 3.33 16.60
N ALA A 201 -13.84 4.30 17.47
CA ALA A 201 -14.22 5.69 17.26
C ALA A 201 -13.57 6.35 16.02
N GLN A 202 -12.52 5.77 15.46
CA GLN A 202 -11.86 6.24 14.24
C GLN A 202 -12.34 5.47 12.99
N GLY A 203 -13.28 4.53 13.15
CA GLY A 203 -13.85 3.73 12.08
C GLY A 203 -12.94 2.60 11.58
N PHE A 204 -11.99 2.13 12.40
CA PHE A 204 -11.31 0.85 12.11
C PHE A 204 -12.15 -0.30 12.67
N VAL A 205 -12.13 -1.44 11.96
CA VAL A 205 -12.96 -2.59 12.32
C VAL A 205 -12.07 -3.71 12.83
N TRP A 206 -12.24 -4.05 14.10
CA TRP A 206 -11.54 -5.11 14.80
C TRP A 206 -12.42 -6.36 14.76
N GLU A 207 -11.86 -7.50 14.36
CA GLU A 207 -12.57 -8.78 14.33
C GLU A 207 -11.65 -9.94 14.69
N LYS A 208 -12.23 -11.05 15.12
CA LYS A 208 -11.53 -12.33 15.24
C LYS A 208 -11.68 -13.05 13.90
N ALA A 209 -10.57 -13.51 13.33
CA ALA A 209 -10.57 -14.19 12.05
C ALA A 209 -11.36 -15.51 12.14
N ALA A 210 -12.05 -15.88 11.06
CA ALA A 210 -12.80 -17.13 11.00
C ALA A 210 -11.89 -18.31 10.64
N GLU A 211 -10.79 -18.03 9.95
CA GLU A 211 -9.86 -19.01 9.38
C GLU A 211 -8.78 -19.47 10.36
N GLY A 212 -8.69 -18.88 11.56
CA GLY A 212 -7.70 -19.25 12.56
C GLY A 212 -7.79 -18.42 13.84
N GLU A 213 -6.90 -18.73 14.80
CA GLU A 213 -6.89 -18.10 16.12
C GLU A 213 -6.11 -16.78 16.15
N PHE A 214 -6.47 -15.85 15.25
CA PHE A 214 -5.85 -14.52 15.16
C PHE A 214 -6.90 -13.41 15.02
N TYR A 215 -6.49 -12.16 15.20
CA TYR A 215 -7.36 -11.00 15.01
C TYR A 215 -6.98 -10.25 13.75
N ARG A 216 -7.97 -9.58 13.16
CA ARG A 216 -7.78 -8.75 11.98
C ARG A 216 -8.37 -7.37 12.22
N VAL A 217 -7.61 -6.34 11.85
CA VAL A 217 -8.04 -4.95 11.98
C VAL A 217 -8.10 -4.32 10.60
N HIS A 218 -9.31 -4.02 10.13
CA HIS A 218 -9.55 -3.42 8.82
C HIS A 218 -9.52 -1.90 8.86
N PHE A 219 -9.08 -1.30 7.74
CA PHE A 219 -9.04 0.15 7.56
C PHE A 219 -10.42 0.80 7.72
N SER A 220 -11.48 0.14 7.25
CA SER A 220 -12.88 0.46 7.54
C SER A 220 -13.80 -0.72 7.24
N ARG A 221 -15.11 -0.56 7.46
CA ARG A 221 -16.12 -1.55 7.02
C ARG A 221 -16.05 -1.83 5.52
N THR A 222 -15.92 -0.78 4.72
CA THR A 222 -15.89 -0.87 3.25
C THR A 222 -14.51 -1.26 2.73
N ASN A 223 -13.45 -0.75 3.36
CA ASN A 223 -12.08 -0.98 2.92
C ASN A 223 -11.41 -2.06 3.78
N ARG A 224 -11.34 -3.28 3.22
CA ARG A 224 -10.84 -4.47 3.91
C ARG A 224 -9.30 -4.65 3.86
N LEU A 225 -8.52 -3.60 3.55
CA LEU A 225 -7.08 -3.58 3.86
C LEU A 225 -6.89 -3.73 5.37
N HIS A 226 -5.89 -4.49 5.81
CA HIS A 226 -5.84 -4.91 7.20
C HIS A 226 -4.45 -5.06 7.79
N VAL A 227 -4.43 -5.10 9.12
CA VAL A 227 -3.33 -5.59 9.95
C VAL A 227 -3.81 -6.89 10.60
N ASP A 228 -3.02 -7.95 10.47
CA ASP A 228 -3.23 -9.23 11.15
C ASP A 228 -2.42 -9.28 12.45
N LEU A 229 -3.08 -9.72 13.52
CA LEU A 229 -2.56 -9.79 14.88
C LEU A 229 -2.49 -11.24 15.31
N TRP A 230 -1.26 -11.77 15.40
CA TRP A 230 -0.95 -13.17 15.65
C TRP A 230 -0.64 -13.42 17.13
N PRO A 231 -1.55 -14.05 17.91
CA PRO A 231 -1.32 -14.32 19.32
C PRO A 231 -0.43 -15.55 19.49
N PHE A 232 0.71 -15.39 20.15
CA PHE A 232 1.63 -16.47 20.51
C PHE A 232 1.67 -16.68 22.03
N TYR A 233 2.07 -17.88 22.46
CA TYR A 233 2.37 -18.18 23.85
C TYR A 233 3.64 -19.00 23.96
N ALA A 234 4.38 -18.82 25.06
CA ALA A 234 5.57 -19.60 25.35
C ALA A 234 5.20 -20.97 25.93
N ARG A 235 5.74 -22.05 25.38
CA ARG A 235 5.72 -23.37 26.03
C ARG A 235 6.85 -23.49 27.05
N PRO A 236 6.75 -24.45 28.00
CA PRO A 236 7.90 -24.83 28.82
C PRO A 236 9.13 -25.09 27.94
N GLY A 237 10.24 -24.41 28.24
CA GLY A 237 11.44 -24.40 27.40
C GLY A 237 11.63 -23.14 26.53
N GLY A 238 10.70 -22.17 26.60
CA GLY A 238 10.88 -20.85 25.98
C GLY A 238 10.72 -20.84 24.47
N VAL A 239 9.88 -21.71 23.92
CA VAL A 239 9.52 -21.72 22.49
C VAL A 239 8.15 -21.07 22.33
N MET A 240 8.09 -20.01 21.53
CA MET A 240 6.85 -19.34 21.14
C MET A 240 6.12 -20.17 20.10
N THR A 241 4.84 -20.43 20.35
CA THR A 241 3.96 -21.21 19.49
C THR A 241 2.55 -20.61 19.44
N LYS A 242 1.70 -21.16 18.57
CA LYS A 242 0.28 -20.85 18.45
C LYS A 242 -0.50 -22.11 18.06
N ASP A 243 -1.82 -22.05 18.19
CA ASP A 243 -2.68 -23.22 18.02
C ASP A 243 -3.04 -23.51 16.54
N THR A 244 -2.91 -22.51 15.66
CA THR A 244 -3.29 -22.62 14.24
C THR A 244 -2.22 -22.04 13.32
N TRP A 245 -1.85 -22.78 12.28
CA TRP A 245 -0.83 -22.43 11.30
C TRP A 245 -1.44 -22.38 9.89
N LEU A 246 -1.04 -21.38 9.08
CA LEU A 246 -1.62 -21.16 7.74
C LEU A 246 -0.81 -21.81 6.60
N GLY A 247 0.21 -22.61 6.93
CA GLY A 247 1.01 -23.32 5.93
C GLY A 247 1.95 -22.43 5.12
N HIS A 248 2.19 -21.20 5.56
CA HIS A 248 3.23 -20.33 4.99
C HIS A 248 4.61 -20.74 5.52
N GLY A 249 5.65 -20.71 4.70
CA GLY A 249 6.99 -21.18 5.08
C GLY A 249 7.59 -20.44 6.29
N GLN A 250 7.22 -19.17 6.48
CA GLN A 250 7.64 -18.33 7.59
C GLN A 250 6.78 -18.46 8.87
N ASP A 251 5.64 -19.14 8.77
CA ASP A 251 4.70 -19.35 9.87
C ASP A 251 5.16 -20.55 10.70
N VAL A 252 6.23 -20.32 11.48
CA VAL A 252 6.92 -21.31 12.30
C VAL A 252 7.09 -20.84 13.74
N GLU A 253 7.29 -21.81 14.64
CA GLU A 253 7.70 -21.59 16.02
C GLU A 253 9.09 -20.95 16.10
N PHE A 254 9.37 -20.24 17.20
CA PHE A 254 10.66 -19.57 17.39
C PHE A 254 11.02 -19.41 18.88
N PRO A 255 12.30 -19.26 19.23
CA PRO A 255 12.72 -19.02 20.61
C PRO A 255 12.19 -17.68 21.17
N GLU A 256 11.64 -17.71 22.38
CA GLU A 256 11.19 -16.52 23.13
C GLU A 256 12.34 -15.55 23.44
N SER A 257 13.59 -16.03 23.43
CA SER A 257 14.78 -15.19 23.62
C SER A 257 14.89 -14.07 22.58
N PHE A 258 14.24 -14.20 21.42
CA PHE A 258 14.13 -13.12 20.43
C PHE A 258 13.26 -11.95 20.90
N LEU A 259 12.37 -12.16 21.89
CA LEU A 259 11.42 -11.18 22.38
C LEU A 259 11.83 -10.55 23.72
N VAL A 260 12.89 -11.06 24.37
CA VAL A 260 13.28 -10.64 25.72
C VAL A 260 14.76 -10.17 25.73
N PRO A 261 15.00 -8.84 25.72
CA PRO A 261 14.02 -7.75 25.54
C PRO A 261 13.57 -7.65 24.08
N LEU A 262 12.51 -6.86 23.82
CA LEU A 262 12.16 -6.43 22.46
C LEU A 262 13.12 -5.32 21.99
N GLY A 263 13.45 -5.35 20.71
CA GLY A 263 14.13 -4.28 20.00
C GLY A 263 13.18 -3.20 19.47
N THR A 264 13.71 -2.28 18.68
CA THR A 264 12.93 -1.24 18.00
C THR A 264 13.49 -1.00 16.60
N VAL A 265 12.59 -0.86 15.62
CA VAL A 265 12.90 -0.58 14.21
C VAL A 265 12.05 0.58 13.70
N GLN A 266 12.47 1.21 12.61
CA GLN A 266 11.61 2.15 11.89
C GLN A 266 10.63 1.39 10.99
N PHE A 267 9.36 1.76 11.03
CA PHE A 267 8.33 1.17 10.19
C PHE A 267 7.16 2.13 9.97
N ALA A 268 6.69 2.25 8.72
CA ALA A 268 5.52 3.02 8.35
C ALA A 268 5.54 4.50 8.82
N GLY A 269 6.75 5.08 8.95
CA GLY A 269 6.98 6.46 9.38
C GLY A 269 7.04 6.68 10.90
N GLY A 270 7.21 5.62 11.70
CA GLY A 270 7.42 5.72 13.15
C GLY A 270 8.26 4.57 13.71
N ALA A 271 8.51 4.60 15.02
CA ALA A 271 9.16 3.50 15.72
C ALA A 271 8.16 2.37 16.00
N ALA A 272 8.58 1.12 15.80
CA ALA A 272 7.80 -0.08 16.09
C ALA A 272 8.66 -1.10 16.85
N ARG A 273 8.01 -1.90 17.70
CA ARG A 273 8.66 -3.01 18.42
C ARG A 273 9.01 -4.14 17.45
N ALA A 274 10.15 -4.77 17.68
CA ALA A 274 10.65 -5.89 16.88
C ALA A 274 11.37 -6.90 17.78
N PRO A 275 11.64 -8.12 17.29
CA PRO A 275 12.62 -9.00 17.91
C PRO A 275 13.97 -8.29 18.17
N ASN A 276 14.72 -8.69 19.21
CA ASN A 276 16.00 -8.04 19.56
C ASN A 276 17.12 -8.25 18.52
N ASP A 277 17.08 -9.36 17.80
CA ASP A 277 17.91 -9.60 16.62
C ASP A 277 17.01 -9.85 15.40
N PRO A 278 16.50 -8.77 14.76
CA PRO A 278 15.62 -8.89 13.61
C PRO A 278 16.22 -9.67 12.45
N ARG A 279 17.54 -9.61 12.25
CA ARG A 279 18.20 -10.32 11.15
C ARG A 279 18.16 -11.82 11.38
N ALA A 280 18.64 -12.28 12.53
CA ALA A 280 18.63 -13.70 12.84
C ALA A 280 17.20 -14.26 12.89
N PHE A 281 16.25 -13.47 13.39
CA PHE A 281 14.83 -13.84 13.39
C PHE A 281 14.25 -14.00 11.98
N LEU A 282 14.56 -13.06 11.08
CA LEU A 282 14.13 -13.13 9.68
C LEU A 282 14.80 -14.28 8.92
N GLU A 283 16.09 -14.52 9.15
CA GLU A 283 16.81 -15.63 8.52
C GLU A 283 16.33 -17.00 9.02
N LEU A 284 15.91 -17.11 10.28
CA LEU A 284 15.22 -18.29 10.80
C LEU A 284 13.92 -18.58 10.04
N LYS A 285 13.13 -17.54 9.76
CA LYS A 285 11.78 -17.67 9.17
C LYS A 285 11.77 -17.76 7.64
N PHE A 286 12.62 -16.98 6.97
CA PHE A 286 12.63 -16.84 5.51
C PHE A 286 13.86 -17.47 4.85
N GLY A 287 14.83 -17.91 5.63
CA GLY A 287 16.10 -18.45 5.17
C GLY A 287 17.21 -17.39 5.04
N PRO A 288 18.48 -17.82 4.93
CA PRO A 288 19.63 -16.93 4.85
C PRO A 288 19.56 -15.95 3.67
N GLY A 289 19.87 -14.68 3.93
CA GLY A 289 19.92 -13.63 2.91
C GLY A 289 18.55 -13.12 2.45
N ALA A 290 17.46 -13.45 3.14
CA ALA A 290 16.12 -12.97 2.81
C ALA A 290 16.01 -11.44 2.82
N ILE A 291 16.80 -10.74 3.64
CA ILE A 291 16.82 -9.27 3.67
C ILE A 291 17.41 -8.72 2.37
N GLU A 292 18.52 -9.27 1.90
CA GLU A 292 19.28 -8.79 0.74
C GLU A 292 18.70 -9.27 -0.60
N ARG A 293 17.92 -10.35 -0.59
CA ARG A 293 17.37 -10.98 -1.81
C ARG A 293 15.85 -10.88 -1.82
N PRO A 294 15.29 -9.72 -2.21
CA PRO A 294 13.84 -9.56 -2.30
C PRO A 294 13.25 -10.48 -3.37
N GLU A 295 12.07 -11.00 -3.09
CA GLU A 295 11.31 -11.81 -4.04
C GLU A 295 9.80 -11.60 -3.79
N TYR A 296 8.98 -11.88 -4.81
CA TYR A 296 7.53 -11.85 -4.68
C TYR A 296 6.98 -13.01 -3.82
N PRO A 297 5.77 -12.87 -3.26
CA PRO A 297 5.19 -13.89 -2.38
C PRO A 297 5.04 -15.28 -3.02
N ASN A 298 4.89 -15.35 -4.35
CA ASN A 298 4.79 -16.60 -5.08
C ASN A 298 5.65 -16.57 -6.36
N PRO A 299 6.94 -16.94 -6.26
CA PRO A 299 7.90 -16.89 -7.38
C PRO A 299 7.57 -17.86 -8.52
N GLU A 300 6.79 -18.92 -8.25
CA GLU A 300 6.34 -19.88 -9.27
C GLU A 300 5.32 -19.24 -10.22
N VAL A 301 4.53 -18.28 -9.72
CA VAL A 301 3.53 -17.55 -10.51
C VAL A 301 4.17 -16.33 -11.20
N ARG A 302 4.96 -15.54 -10.48
CA ARG A 302 5.67 -14.38 -11.01
C ARG A 302 6.91 -14.09 -10.18
N ARG A 303 8.04 -13.81 -10.82
CA ARG A 303 9.29 -13.44 -10.16
C ARG A 303 9.54 -11.94 -10.24
N LEU A 304 10.15 -11.39 -9.20
CA LEU A 304 10.55 -9.99 -9.15
C LEU A 304 11.50 -9.63 -10.31
N ALA A 305 12.41 -10.54 -10.66
CA ALA A 305 13.37 -10.34 -11.76
C ALA A 305 12.71 -10.08 -13.13
N GLN A 306 11.44 -10.45 -13.31
CA GLN A 306 10.70 -10.16 -14.55
C GLN A 306 10.27 -8.69 -14.64
N ASP A 307 10.17 -7.98 -13.52
CA ASP A 307 9.66 -6.61 -13.44
C ASP A 307 10.78 -5.56 -13.23
N VAL A 308 11.84 -5.90 -12.49
CA VAL A 308 12.99 -5.00 -12.24
C VAL A 308 14.27 -5.39 -12.97
N GLY A 309 14.28 -6.52 -13.69
CA GLY A 309 15.50 -7.09 -14.25
C GLY A 309 16.36 -7.78 -13.20
N SER A 310 17.60 -8.15 -13.57
CA SER A 310 18.55 -8.86 -12.69
C SER A 310 19.32 -7.93 -11.74
N GLU A 311 19.17 -6.61 -11.88
CA GLU A 311 19.86 -5.64 -11.04
C GLU A 311 19.05 -5.38 -9.77
N PRO A 312 19.70 -5.34 -8.59
CA PRO A 312 19.01 -5.01 -7.36
C PRO A 312 18.53 -3.55 -7.39
N PRO A 313 17.37 -3.23 -6.79
CA PRO A 313 16.90 -1.85 -6.64
C PRO A 313 17.79 -1.01 -5.72
#